data_AF-A0A341BNN4-F1
#
_entry.id   AF-A0A341BNN4-F1
#
_cell.length_a   1.000
_cell.length_b   1.000
_cell.length_c   1.000
_cell.angle_alpha   90.00
_cell.angle_beta   90.00
_cell.angle_gamma   90.00
#
_symmetry.space_group_name_H-M   'P 1'
#
loop_
_entity.id
_entity.type
_entity.pdbx_description
1 polymer ?
#
loop_
_entity_poly.entity_id
_entity_poly.type
_entity_poly.pdbx_seq_one_letter_code
_entity_poly.pdbx_strand_id
1 'polypeptide(L)'
;MSANPQWDTGRALGVARFFHLVCGVRDACVTPFLTLYLRQLGLAAPWVGILMGTKHLIAAFWAPFCAFLAKSYQKRRVLLIGSLLGSVGASLLMVLVPPLDRDPGYRSCNGSHSVTATVPPPAVALAVNVTSAPEPAPNYPAPSLPAERSTGVGPGDGFREGPGESGQEPFSRLPSSFVGSIQGTRTTSRVLLHPITSRVKDTPQEGAFRVVSPAHPLLAGGTALASPANQSAARGMAGALDLSLEGLRWTFILSLGSMVVWELLTSPLEQVADDSLYEYLDFVDATDRYRSLWIWRLLGMSAGVCGISALVGQLDCFLMTNGPRGVVHFYGYSLVSTLALLVGIAFPVPVCRRWEPSCKMVKALSLVGGDPRLITLALTVFLIGTATSTVQNFLFWHMKDHESTELVMGFSVALGLLGEILLHPLKTRLLRKLSRVGTVGLGLGCLAGQLLYFSFLWSWWSVLPAQLLSAVSHGALWWAVGASIEHLATPGTERPLSAVFRGHFYGVGASLGSFVGGFVVMHFSLAVLYQSCCVVLLLWLALFLSIQSRLPQERTINHSKLLAVEASDTSDSEQGTERDWLVKAMRDEHSDWRG
;
A
#
# COMPACT_ATOMS: atom_id res chain seq x y z
N MET A 1 45.19 -34.13 -7.50
CA MET A 1 43.80 -33.63 -7.32
C MET A 1 43.67 -33.15 -5.89
N SER A 2 43.76 -31.85 -5.62
CA SER A 2 43.38 -31.31 -4.31
C SER A 2 41.85 -31.33 -4.20
N ALA A 3 41.30 -31.70 -3.04
CA ALA A 3 39.86 -31.66 -2.83
C ALA A 3 39.39 -30.20 -2.93
N ASN A 4 38.53 -29.91 -3.91
CA ASN A 4 37.83 -28.63 -3.99
C ASN A 4 36.97 -28.51 -2.71
N PRO A 5 37.14 -27.48 -1.87
CA PRO A 5 36.40 -27.39 -0.61
C PRO A 5 34.90 -27.39 -0.92
N GLN A 6 34.19 -28.42 -0.45
CA GLN A 6 32.75 -28.55 -0.69
C GLN A 6 32.03 -27.40 0.00
N TRP A 7 31.64 -26.40 -0.79
CA TRP A 7 30.79 -25.31 -0.34
C TRP A 7 29.48 -25.90 0.18
N ASP A 8 29.25 -25.77 1.48
CA ASP A 8 28.06 -26.27 2.16
C ASP A 8 26.83 -25.45 1.75
N THR A 9 26.29 -25.80 0.57
CA THR A 9 25.11 -25.16 -0.03
C THR A 9 23.88 -25.31 0.86
N GLY A 10 23.78 -26.40 1.63
CA GLY A 10 22.69 -26.62 2.58
C GLY A 10 22.71 -25.60 3.72
N ARG A 11 23.86 -25.46 4.39
CA ARG A 11 24.04 -24.48 5.48
C ARG A 11 23.99 -23.05 4.98
N ALA A 12 24.63 -22.73 3.86
CA ALA A 12 24.61 -21.38 3.29
C ALA A 12 23.18 -20.94 2.92
N LEU A 13 22.40 -21.84 2.30
CA LEU A 13 20.99 -21.58 1.97
C LEU A 13 20.11 -21.52 3.24
N GLY A 14 20.42 -22.31 4.27
CA GLY A 14 19.75 -22.25 5.58
C GLY A 14 19.95 -20.90 6.26
N VAL A 15 21.19 -20.41 6.34
CA VAL A 15 21.50 -19.07 6.88
C VAL A 15 20.84 -17.98 6.04
N ALA A 16 20.88 -18.07 4.71
CA ALA A 16 20.23 -17.09 3.84
C ALA A 16 18.70 -17.02 4.06
N ARG A 17 18.01 -18.17 4.13
CA ARG A 17 16.57 -18.25 4.45
C ARG A 17 16.25 -17.59 5.78
N PHE A 18 17.04 -17.88 6.82
CA PHE A 18 16.85 -17.27 8.14
C PHE A 18 17.13 -15.76 8.13
N PHE A 19 18.16 -15.30 7.42
CA PHE A 19 18.47 -13.88 7.27
C PHE A 19 17.34 -13.11 6.56
N HIS A 20 16.81 -13.63 5.45
CA HIS A 20 15.66 -13.02 4.76
C HIS A 20 14.39 -13.02 5.62
N LEU A 21 14.16 -14.07 6.42
CA LEU A 21 13.05 -14.12 7.37
C LEU A 21 13.21 -13.04 8.46
N VAL A 22 14.37 -12.96 9.13
CA VAL A 22 14.62 -11.97 10.18
C VAL A 22 14.58 -10.54 9.63
N CYS A 23 15.12 -10.29 8.45
CA CYS A 23 14.98 -8.97 7.79
C CYS A 23 13.51 -8.68 7.40
N GLY A 24 12.75 -9.69 6.99
CA GLY A 24 11.30 -9.56 6.76
C GLY A 24 10.54 -9.17 8.03
N VAL A 25 10.82 -9.85 9.16
CA VAL A 25 10.26 -9.49 10.49
C VAL A 25 10.63 -8.04 10.83
N ARG A 26 11.92 -7.68 10.74
CA ARG A 26 12.45 -6.34 11.05
C ARG A 26 11.70 -5.25 10.29
N ASP A 27 11.60 -5.38 8.97
CA ASP A 27 11.02 -4.33 8.12
C ASP A 27 9.52 -4.18 8.38
N ALA A 28 8.84 -5.27 8.68
CA ALA A 28 7.42 -5.29 9.03
C ALA A 28 7.12 -4.74 10.44
N CYS A 29 8.09 -4.69 11.36
CA CYS A 29 7.90 -4.05 12.67
C CYS A 29 7.57 -2.55 12.56
N VAL A 30 8.07 -1.83 11.55
CA VAL A 30 7.85 -0.39 11.41
C VAL A 30 7.11 0.00 10.15
N THR A 31 7.48 -0.55 8.98
CA THR A 31 7.09 0.02 7.67
C THR A 31 5.59 0.35 7.54
N PRO A 32 4.63 -0.53 7.94
CA PRO A 32 3.21 -0.20 7.82
C PRO A 32 2.70 0.74 8.93
N PHE A 33 3.35 0.79 10.10
CA PHE A 33 2.97 1.67 11.22
C PHE A 33 3.63 3.06 11.18
N LEU A 34 4.66 3.25 10.37
CA LEU A 34 5.45 4.49 10.30
C LEU A 34 4.57 5.73 10.04
N THR A 35 3.61 5.65 9.11
CA THR A 35 2.73 6.79 8.83
C THR A 35 1.73 7.06 9.95
N LEU A 36 1.31 6.05 10.72
CA LEU A 36 0.51 6.26 11.93
C LEU A 36 1.34 6.90 13.05
N TYR A 37 2.60 6.50 13.23
CA TYR A 37 3.48 7.15 14.19
C TYR A 37 3.73 8.63 13.84
N LEU A 38 3.98 8.94 12.55
CA LEU A 38 4.11 10.33 12.10
C LEU A 38 2.80 11.13 12.33
N ARG A 39 1.62 10.51 12.19
CA ARG A 39 0.33 11.11 12.59
C ARG A 39 0.24 11.33 14.10
N GLN A 40 0.71 10.38 14.92
CA GLN A 40 0.76 10.48 16.39
C GLN A 40 1.70 11.60 16.88
N LEU A 41 2.73 11.95 16.10
CA LEU A 41 3.58 13.12 16.37
C LEU A 41 2.89 14.47 16.04
N GLY A 42 1.70 14.47 15.43
CA GLY A 42 0.96 15.66 15.02
C GLY A 42 1.21 16.11 13.57
N LEU A 43 1.92 15.32 12.75
CA LEU A 43 2.20 15.68 11.36
C LEU A 43 0.97 15.41 10.45
N ALA A 44 0.49 16.46 9.80
CA ALA A 44 -0.59 16.38 8.81
C ALA A 44 -0.19 15.62 7.54
N ALA A 45 -1.19 15.14 6.78
CA ALA A 45 -1.01 14.25 5.62
C ALA A 45 0.01 14.72 4.56
N PRO A 46 0.15 16.01 4.20
CA PRO A 46 1.16 16.45 3.23
C PRO A 46 2.58 16.25 3.75
N TRP A 47 2.84 16.53 5.02
CA TRP A 47 4.15 16.35 5.65
C TRP A 47 4.53 14.87 5.70
N VAL A 48 3.59 13.99 6.05
CA VAL A 48 3.80 12.53 6.04
C VAL A 48 3.99 11.99 4.62
N GLY A 49 3.27 12.53 3.64
CA GLY A 49 3.48 12.25 2.22
C GLY A 49 4.84 12.70 1.70
N ILE A 50 5.35 13.85 2.18
CA ILE A 50 6.71 14.34 1.90
C ILE A 50 7.76 13.42 2.52
N LEU A 51 7.61 13.04 3.79
CA LEU A 51 8.53 12.09 4.44
C LEU A 51 8.57 10.75 3.68
N MET A 52 7.42 10.10 3.48
CA MET A 52 7.38 8.82 2.78
C MET A 52 7.85 8.93 1.33
N GLY A 53 7.56 10.04 0.65
CA GLY A 53 8.04 10.28 -0.71
C GLY A 53 9.56 10.39 -0.78
N THR A 54 10.18 11.16 0.14
CA THR A 54 11.63 11.25 0.30
C THR A 54 12.25 9.89 0.66
N LYS A 55 11.59 9.09 1.50
CA LYS A 55 12.04 7.74 1.87
C LYS A 55 12.18 6.83 0.65
N HIS A 56 11.16 6.75 -0.19
CA HIS A 56 11.17 5.97 -1.42
C HIS A 56 12.21 6.50 -2.43
N LEU A 57 12.39 7.83 -2.51
CA LEU A 57 13.38 8.46 -3.39
C LEU A 57 14.83 8.11 -2.97
N ILE A 58 15.13 8.14 -1.67
CA ILE A 58 16.45 7.73 -1.14
C ILE A 58 16.71 6.26 -1.45
N ALA A 59 15.74 5.37 -1.17
CA ALA A 59 15.89 3.95 -1.49
C ALA A 59 16.20 3.70 -2.97
N ALA A 60 15.54 4.45 -3.88
CA ALA A 60 15.69 4.30 -5.33
C ALA A 60 17.10 4.61 -5.85
N PHE A 61 17.77 5.63 -5.28
CA PHE A 61 19.07 6.11 -5.78
C PHE A 61 20.25 5.67 -4.91
N TRP A 62 20.07 5.59 -3.59
CA TRP A 62 21.15 5.32 -2.65
C TRP A 62 21.50 3.83 -2.55
N ALA A 63 20.52 2.92 -2.60
CA ALA A 63 20.77 1.48 -2.60
C ALA A 63 21.67 1.03 -3.78
N PRO A 64 21.38 1.37 -5.07
CA PRO A 64 22.23 0.95 -6.18
C PRO A 64 23.60 1.65 -6.19
N PHE A 65 23.68 2.90 -5.72
CA PHE A 65 24.95 3.60 -5.52
C PHE A 65 25.83 2.88 -4.48
N CYS A 66 25.25 2.51 -3.34
CA CYS A 66 25.95 1.78 -2.29
C CYS A 66 26.32 0.36 -2.71
N ALA A 67 25.48 -0.35 -3.46
CA ALA A 67 25.81 -1.66 -4.01
C ALA A 67 26.97 -1.59 -5.01
N PHE A 68 27.02 -0.55 -5.85
CA PHE A 68 28.16 -0.26 -6.72
C PHE A 68 29.46 -0.02 -5.92
N LEU A 69 29.42 0.85 -4.90
CA LEU A 69 30.56 1.10 -4.00
C LEU A 69 31.01 -0.17 -3.27
N ALA A 70 30.07 -0.99 -2.79
CA ALA A 70 30.35 -2.25 -2.11
C ALA A 70 31.11 -3.24 -2.99
N LYS A 71 30.78 -3.25 -4.31
CA LYS A 71 31.39 -4.10 -5.33
C LYS A 71 32.71 -3.54 -5.86
N SER A 72 32.90 -2.22 -5.95
CA SER A 72 34.18 -1.62 -6.37
C SER A 72 35.24 -1.70 -5.25
N TYR A 73 34.89 -1.37 -4.00
CA TYR A 73 35.81 -1.38 -2.86
C TYR A 73 35.99 -2.76 -2.20
N GLN A 74 35.38 -3.83 -2.72
CA GLN A 74 35.45 -5.19 -2.18
C GLN A 74 35.03 -5.33 -0.70
N LYS A 75 34.16 -4.44 -0.23
CA LYS A 75 33.81 -4.28 1.20
C LYS A 75 32.35 -4.61 1.52
N ARG A 76 31.67 -5.43 0.69
CA ARG A 76 30.26 -5.83 0.88
C ARG A 76 29.91 -6.26 2.30
N ARG A 77 30.73 -7.12 2.94
CA ARG A 77 30.50 -7.59 4.31
C ARG A 77 30.62 -6.47 5.36
N VAL A 78 31.55 -5.52 5.16
CA VAL A 78 31.71 -4.35 6.04
C VAL A 78 30.51 -3.42 5.91
N LEU A 79 30.03 -3.19 4.68
CA LEU A 79 28.85 -2.36 4.44
C LEU A 79 27.57 -3.02 4.98
N LEU A 80 27.38 -4.33 4.77
CA LEU A 80 26.24 -5.08 5.30
C LEU A 80 26.14 -5.02 6.83
N ILE A 81 27.27 -5.24 7.52
CA ILE A 81 27.37 -5.17 8.99
C ILE A 81 27.21 -3.72 9.47
N GLY A 82 27.84 -2.75 8.79
CA GLY A 82 27.73 -1.32 9.11
C GLY A 82 26.32 -0.76 8.93
N SER A 83 25.61 -1.16 7.88
CA SER A 83 24.20 -0.83 7.63
C SER A 83 23.30 -1.39 8.73
N LEU A 84 23.48 -2.66 9.13
CA LEU A 84 22.70 -3.29 10.21
C LEU A 84 22.94 -2.64 11.58
N LEU A 85 24.19 -2.29 11.90
CA LEU A 85 24.53 -1.61 13.15
C LEU A 85 24.02 -0.15 13.15
N GLY A 86 24.18 0.55 12.03
CA GLY A 86 23.69 1.91 11.85
C GLY A 86 22.16 2.01 11.88
N SER A 87 21.45 1.05 11.29
CA SER A 87 19.98 1.05 11.29
C SER A 87 19.38 0.88 12.68
N VAL A 88 20.05 0.19 13.61
CA VAL A 88 19.64 0.16 15.03
C VAL A 88 19.66 1.58 15.62
N GLY A 89 20.82 2.24 15.61
CA GLY A 89 20.98 3.58 16.18
C GLY A 89 20.07 4.63 15.53
N ALA A 90 19.91 4.58 14.20
CA ALA A 90 19.05 5.50 13.48
C ALA A 90 17.55 5.26 13.70
N SER A 91 17.12 4.01 13.92
CA SER A 91 15.74 3.73 14.33
C SER A 91 15.42 4.23 15.74
N LEU A 92 16.39 4.21 16.66
CA LEU A 92 16.27 4.81 17.99
C LEU A 92 16.28 6.34 17.95
N LEU A 93 16.93 6.96 16.95
CA LEU A 93 16.90 8.41 16.75
C LEU A 93 15.47 8.92 16.45
N MET A 94 14.61 8.12 15.80
CA MET A 94 13.18 8.45 15.64
C MET A 94 12.46 8.57 16.99
N VAL A 95 12.79 7.72 17.98
CA VAL A 95 12.16 7.71 19.31
C VAL A 95 12.45 9.00 20.09
N LEU A 96 13.55 9.70 19.77
CA LEU A 96 13.92 10.97 20.39
C LEU A 96 13.19 12.18 19.80
N VAL A 97 12.37 12.02 18.76
CA VAL A 97 11.56 13.11 18.20
C VAL A 97 10.39 13.40 19.15
N PRO A 98 10.27 14.61 19.71
CA PRO A 98 9.17 14.94 20.60
C PRO A 98 7.84 14.99 19.83
N PRO A 99 6.71 14.57 20.42
CA PRO A 99 5.39 14.82 19.85
C PRO A 99 5.06 16.32 19.91
N LEU A 100 4.31 16.81 18.92
CA LEU A 100 3.89 18.21 18.84
C LEU A 100 2.95 18.62 19.99
N ASP A 101 2.12 17.68 20.45
CA ASP A 101 1.14 17.88 21.50
C ASP A 101 1.34 16.84 22.62
N ARG A 102 1.10 17.24 23.88
CA ARG A 102 1.38 16.40 25.06
C ARG A 102 0.15 15.68 25.62
N ASP A 103 -1.06 16.04 25.20
CA ASP A 103 -2.31 15.47 25.71
C ASP A 103 -3.15 14.70 24.66
N PRO A 104 -2.72 13.49 24.24
CA PRO A 104 -3.63 12.50 23.67
C PRO A 104 -4.49 11.92 24.80
N GLY A 105 -5.70 12.45 24.97
CA GLY A 105 -6.57 12.24 26.14
C GLY A 105 -6.60 10.82 26.72
N TYR A 106 -6.33 10.72 28.02
CA TYR A 106 -6.22 9.48 28.79
C TYR A 106 -7.48 8.60 28.72
N ARG A 107 -7.50 7.60 27.82
CA ARG A 107 -8.27 6.37 28.07
C ARG A 107 -7.54 5.58 29.17
N SER A 108 -7.98 5.73 30.41
CA SER A 108 -7.50 4.91 31.52
C SER A 108 -7.78 3.43 31.24
N CYS A 109 -6.78 2.56 31.43
CA CYS A 109 -6.96 1.12 31.38
C CYS A 109 -7.77 0.67 32.62
N ASN A 110 -9.10 0.80 32.57
CA ASN A 110 -9.97 0.30 33.62
C ASN A 110 -10.02 -1.23 33.54
N GLY A 111 -9.24 -1.90 34.40
CA GLY A 111 -8.96 -3.34 34.32
C GLY A 111 -10.14 -4.24 34.69
N SER A 112 -11.09 -4.41 33.77
CA SER A 112 -12.18 -5.38 33.89
C SER A 112 -12.35 -6.15 32.58
N HIS A 113 -11.66 -7.30 32.48
CA HIS A 113 -11.77 -8.22 31.34
C HIS A 113 -12.85 -9.29 31.59
N SER A 114 -13.33 -9.90 30.50
CA SER A 114 -14.57 -10.72 30.37
C SER A 114 -15.85 -9.86 30.42
N VAL A 115 -16.92 -10.17 29.69
CA VAL A 115 -17.31 -11.46 29.05
C VAL A 115 -17.50 -11.33 27.52
N THR A 116 -17.43 -12.47 26.83
CA THR A 116 -17.70 -12.67 25.39
C THR A 116 -18.96 -11.96 24.88
N ALA A 117 -18.78 -10.99 23.97
CA ALA A 117 -19.87 -10.28 23.30
C ALA A 117 -20.42 -11.07 22.08
N THR A 118 -21.28 -12.06 22.34
CA THR A 118 -22.01 -12.77 21.27
C THR A 118 -23.16 -11.89 20.77
N VAL A 119 -23.03 -11.31 19.58
CA VAL A 119 -24.05 -10.40 19.00
C VAL A 119 -25.02 -11.17 18.08
N PRO A 120 -26.32 -11.28 18.42
CA PRO A 120 -27.36 -11.66 17.47
C PRO A 120 -27.81 -10.46 16.61
N PRO A 121 -28.35 -10.69 15.39
CA PRO A 121 -28.79 -9.62 14.48
C PRO A 121 -30.11 -8.95 14.94
N PRO A 122 -30.41 -7.73 14.45
CA PRO A 122 -31.58 -6.95 14.89
C PRO A 122 -32.90 -7.54 14.38
N ALA A 123 -33.79 -7.89 15.30
CA ALA A 123 -35.18 -8.23 15.02
C ALA A 123 -36.10 -7.09 15.47
N VAL A 124 -36.91 -6.58 14.54
CA VAL A 124 -37.97 -5.61 14.85
C VAL A 124 -39.21 -6.35 15.34
N ALA A 125 -39.64 -6.11 16.57
CA ALA A 125 -40.92 -6.58 17.11
C ALA A 125 -41.47 -5.55 18.11
N LEU A 126 -42.80 -5.39 18.15
CA LEU A 126 -43.47 -4.45 19.07
C LEU A 126 -43.45 -4.96 20.51
N ALA A 127 -43.45 -4.02 21.46
CA ALA A 127 -43.68 -4.34 22.86
C ALA A 127 -45.14 -4.78 23.09
N VAL A 128 -45.31 -5.95 23.71
CA VAL A 128 -46.57 -6.41 24.30
C VAL A 128 -46.27 -6.89 25.72
N ASN A 129 -46.79 -6.18 26.72
CA ASN A 129 -46.62 -6.58 28.12
C ASN A 129 -47.51 -7.78 28.44
N VAL A 130 -46.91 -8.87 28.93
CA VAL A 130 -47.60 -9.92 29.66
C VAL A 130 -46.84 -10.17 30.96
N THR A 131 -47.55 -10.05 32.08
CA THR A 131 -46.99 -10.10 33.44
C THR A 131 -46.68 -11.53 33.87
N SER A 132 -45.60 -11.71 34.64
CA SER A 132 -45.40 -12.88 35.51
C SER A 132 -44.93 -12.41 36.90
N ALA A 133 -45.29 -13.16 37.95
CA ALA A 133 -45.23 -12.70 39.34
C ALA A 133 -44.36 -13.61 40.23
N PRO A 134 -43.78 -13.07 41.32
CA PRO A 134 -43.35 -13.83 42.50
C PRO A 134 -44.38 -13.79 43.65
N GLU A 135 -44.25 -14.72 44.61
CA GLU A 135 -45.17 -14.92 45.75
C GLU A 135 -44.83 -14.08 47.03
N PRO A 136 -45.72 -14.04 48.05
CA PRO A 136 -45.77 -12.95 49.03
C PRO A 136 -45.25 -13.25 50.46
N ALA A 137 -45.17 -12.19 51.27
CA ALA A 137 -44.99 -12.19 52.74
C ALA A 137 -45.78 -11.00 53.36
N PRO A 138 -46.02 -10.88 54.69
CA PRO A 138 -47.40 -10.88 55.20
C PRO A 138 -47.96 -9.55 55.77
N ASN A 139 -49.25 -9.57 56.12
CA ASN A 139 -50.12 -8.45 56.55
C ASN A 139 -50.04 -8.05 58.05
N TYR A 140 -50.77 -6.96 58.36
CA TYR A 140 -51.48 -6.56 59.61
C TYR A 140 -51.02 -5.21 60.25
N PRO A 141 -51.91 -4.39 60.88
CA PRO A 141 -53.19 -3.86 60.32
C PRO A 141 -53.62 -2.41 60.75
N ALA A 142 -54.69 -1.90 60.08
CA ALA A 142 -55.78 -1.04 60.63
C ALA A 142 -55.53 0.46 61.02
N PRO A 143 -56.57 1.34 61.15
CA PRO A 143 -57.89 1.40 60.47
C PRO A 143 -58.45 2.82 60.09
N SER A 144 -59.59 2.81 59.36
CA SER A 144 -60.79 3.73 59.44
C SER A 144 -60.83 5.20 58.94
N LEU A 145 -61.54 5.41 57.79
CA LEU A 145 -62.82 6.17 57.57
C LEU A 145 -62.97 7.70 57.91
N PRO A 146 -64.04 8.44 57.47
CA PRO A 146 -65.21 8.13 56.60
C PRO A 146 -65.69 9.18 55.51
N ALA A 147 -66.43 8.68 54.50
CA ALA A 147 -67.73 9.17 53.92
C ALA A 147 -67.93 10.48 53.07
N GLU A 148 -69.10 10.48 52.38
CA GLU A 148 -69.89 11.56 51.71
C GLU A 148 -69.41 12.14 50.34
N ARG A 149 -70.28 12.50 49.35
CA ARG A 149 -71.77 12.43 49.22
C ARG A 149 -72.26 12.26 47.75
N SER A 150 -73.51 11.81 47.62
CA SER A 150 -74.47 11.66 46.49
C SER A 150 -74.75 12.94 45.64
N THR A 151 -75.60 13.03 44.57
CA THR A 151 -76.67 12.18 43.94
C THR A 151 -77.09 12.71 42.54
N GLY A 152 -77.92 11.95 41.78
CA GLY A 152 -78.80 12.45 40.69
C GLY A 152 -78.39 12.03 39.26
N VAL A 153 -79.08 11.21 38.45
CA VAL A 153 -80.49 10.75 38.25
C VAL A 153 -81.37 11.65 37.38
N GLY A 154 -81.82 11.14 36.21
CA GLY A 154 -82.86 11.72 35.35
C GLY A 154 -82.81 11.29 33.86
N PRO A 155 -83.66 10.35 33.38
CA PRO A 155 -83.69 9.86 31.97
C PRO A 155 -84.98 10.21 31.18
N GLY A 156 -85.02 9.97 29.86
CA GLY A 156 -86.28 9.94 29.07
C GLY A 156 -86.18 9.87 27.53
N ASP A 157 -86.55 8.71 26.95
CA ASP A 157 -87.24 8.39 25.67
C ASP A 157 -87.06 9.15 24.32
N GLY A 158 -87.18 8.41 23.19
CA GLY A 158 -87.61 9.00 21.89
C GLY A 158 -87.32 8.24 20.56
N PHE A 159 -88.20 7.31 20.15
CA PHE A 159 -88.58 6.87 18.76
C PHE A 159 -87.60 7.04 17.56
N ARG A 160 -87.13 5.98 16.86
CA ARG A 160 -87.79 5.04 15.89
C ARG A 160 -87.83 5.49 14.40
N GLU A 161 -87.51 4.54 13.51
CA GLU A 161 -87.74 4.46 12.03
C GLU A 161 -86.81 5.20 11.01
N GLY A 162 -86.75 4.62 9.80
CA GLY A 162 -86.05 5.08 8.56
C GLY A 162 -86.98 4.82 7.35
N PRO A 163 -86.54 4.44 6.11
CA PRO A 163 -85.21 4.36 5.49
C PRO A 163 -85.17 5.11 4.11
N GLY A 164 -84.24 4.81 3.18
CA GLY A 164 -84.45 5.08 1.73
C GLY A 164 -83.28 5.71 0.94
N GLU A 165 -83.30 5.56 -0.40
CA GLU A 165 -82.16 5.77 -1.31
C GLU A 165 -82.26 6.97 -2.29
N SER A 166 -81.07 7.48 -2.69
CA SER A 166 -80.71 7.96 -4.06
C SER A 166 -81.20 9.30 -4.66
N GLY A 167 -80.24 10.04 -5.25
CA GLY A 167 -80.41 11.03 -6.34
C GLY A 167 -80.66 12.51 -5.95
N GLN A 168 -80.18 13.53 -6.68
CA GLN A 168 -79.18 13.58 -7.78
C GLN A 168 -78.71 15.04 -8.07
N GLU A 169 -77.38 15.30 -8.03
CA GLU A 169 -76.65 16.43 -8.69
C GLU A 169 -76.96 17.91 -8.31
N PRO A 170 -76.15 18.95 -8.70
CA PRO A 170 -74.80 18.95 -9.31
C PRO A 170 -73.72 19.90 -8.67
N PHE A 171 -72.46 19.77 -9.12
CA PHE A 171 -71.32 20.75 -9.14
C PHE A 171 -70.84 21.41 -7.81
N SER A 172 -69.54 21.40 -7.45
CA SER A 172 -68.43 21.93 -8.28
C SER A 172 -66.98 21.64 -7.78
N ARG A 173 -66.04 21.45 -8.72
CA ARG A 173 -64.55 21.69 -8.68
C ARG A 173 -63.76 21.21 -7.44
N LEU A 174 -63.19 19.99 -7.36
CA LEU A 174 -62.20 19.29 -8.23
C LEU A 174 -60.83 20.03 -8.44
N PRO A 175 -59.66 19.33 -8.61
CA PRO A 175 -58.88 18.69 -7.51
C PRO A 175 -57.32 18.62 -7.68
N SER A 176 -56.69 17.86 -6.76
CA SER A 176 -55.61 16.85 -6.97
C SER A 176 -54.16 17.20 -7.36
N SER A 177 -53.28 16.32 -6.89
CA SER A 177 -51.90 16.07 -7.33
C SER A 177 -51.76 14.68 -8.01
N PHE A 178 -50.52 14.33 -8.39
CA PHE A 178 -49.97 12.97 -8.62
C PHE A 178 -50.01 12.29 -10.02
N VAL A 179 -48.89 11.58 -10.29
CA VAL A 179 -48.62 10.54 -11.32
C VAL A 179 -48.59 11.00 -12.80
N GLY A 180 -47.79 10.29 -13.62
CA GLY A 180 -47.66 10.50 -15.08
C GLY A 180 -47.59 9.18 -15.85
N SER A 181 -47.60 9.23 -17.19
CA SER A 181 -47.70 8.02 -18.04
C SER A 181 -47.06 8.13 -19.45
N ILE A 182 -46.09 7.24 -19.71
CA ILE A 182 -45.97 6.33 -20.88
C ILE A 182 -46.04 6.87 -22.35
N GLN A 183 -44.85 6.94 -22.98
CA GLN A 183 -44.44 6.30 -24.27
C GLN A 183 -44.88 6.85 -25.66
N GLY A 184 -43.92 7.05 -26.60
CA GLY A 184 -44.20 7.34 -28.02
C GLY A 184 -43.03 7.71 -28.98
N THR A 185 -42.23 6.73 -29.41
CA THR A 185 -41.47 6.63 -30.72
C THR A 185 -40.83 7.85 -31.46
N ARG A 186 -39.51 7.70 -31.72
CA ARG A 186 -38.75 7.88 -33.01
C ARG A 186 -38.25 9.26 -33.56
N THR A 187 -36.90 9.38 -33.56
CA THR A 187 -35.95 9.82 -34.62
C THR A 187 -35.54 11.29 -34.92
N THR A 188 -34.23 11.41 -35.25
CA THR A 188 -33.50 12.37 -36.14
C THR A 188 -33.18 13.84 -35.75
N SER A 189 -32.05 14.00 -35.04
CA SER A 189 -30.78 14.62 -35.53
C SER A 189 -30.66 16.03 -36.18
N ARG A 190 -29.63 16.78 -35.73
CA ARG A 190 -28.83 17.85 -36.42
C ARG A 190 -29.53 19.21 -36.69
N VAL A 191 -28.89 20.39 -36.94
CA VAL A 191 -27.58 21.08 -36.64
C VAL A 191 -27.66 22.54 -37.24
N LEU A 192 -26.80 23.59 -37.24
CA LEU A 192 -25.37 23.94 -36.98
C LEU A 192 -25.18 25.49 -36.74
N LEU A 193 -23.95 25.91 -36.35
CA LEU A 193 -23.23 27.20 -36.62
C LEU A 193 -23.66 28.59 -36.08
N HIS A 194 -22.78 29.14 -35.22
CA HIS A 194 -21.98 30.41 -35.30
C HIS A 194 -22.27 31.54 -36.32
N PRO A 195 -21.98 32.81 -35.94
CA PRO A 195 -20.69 33.46 -36.32
C PRO A 195 -19.85 34.07 -35.15
N ILE A 196 -19.06 35.16 -35.40
CA ILE A 196 -17.71 35.43 -34.83
C ILE A 196 -17.39 36.96 -34.64
N THR A 197 -16.39 37.33 -33.80
CA THR A 197 -15.49 38.56 -33.72
C THR A 197 -15.35 39.17 -32.31
N SER A 198 -14.23 39.78 -31.84
CA SER A 198 -12.79 39.69 -32.21
C SER A 198 -11.84 40.35 -31.16
N ARG A 199 -10.51 40.14 -31.29
CA ARG A 199 -9.37 41.08 -30.95
C ARG A 199 -8.66 41.06 -29.56
N VAL A 200 -7.49 40.37 -29.48
CA VAL A 200 -6.10 40.90 -29.20
C VAL A 200 -5.85 41.74 -27.91
N LYS A 201 -4.79 41.57 -27.07
CA LYS A 201 -3.46 40.89 -27.17
C LYS A 201 -2.81 40.58 -25.78
N ASP A 202 -1.69 39.85 -25.82
CA ASP A 202 -0.52 39.82 -24.90
C ASP A 202 -0.61 39.26 -23.47
N THR A 203 0.48 38.59 -23.09
CA THR A 203 0.92 38.24 -21.71
C THR A 203 2.34 38.80 -21.49
N PRO A 204 2.80 38.89 -20.24
CA PRO A 204 3.74 37.84 -19.80
C PRO A 204 3.47 37.29 -18.39
N GLN A 205 4.27 36.30 -18.04
CA GLN A 205 4.22 35.46 -16.85
C GLN A 205 5.03 36.06 -15.69
N GLU A 206 4.43 36.14 -14.49
CA GLU A 206 5.16 35.97 -13.23
C GLU A 206 4.25 35.45 -12.12
N GLY A 207 4.81 34.69 -11.16
CA GLY A 207 4.02 33.82 -10.26
C GLY A 207 4.13 34.21 -8.79
N ALA A 208 3.03 34.07 -8.05
CA ALA A 208 3.01 34.17 -6.60
C ALA A 208 2.19 33.02 -5.98
N PHE A 209 2.86 32.15 -5.22
CA PHE A 209 2.20 31.14 -4.40
C PHE A 209 1.34 31.83 -3.31
N ARG A 210 0.02 31.64 -3.34
CA ARG A 210 -0.82 31.92 -2.16
C ARG A 210 -1.00 30.63 -1.36
N VAL A 211 -0.34 30.55 -0.21
CA VAL A 211 -0.75 29.65 0.86
C VAL A 211 -2.12 30.11 1.36
N VAL A 212 -3.12 29.24 1.27
CA VAL A 212 -4.49 29.52 1.72
C VAL A 212 -4.68 28.86 3.09
N SER A 213 -4.67 29.67 4.15
CA SER A 213 -5.14 29.25 5.47
C SER A 213 -6.67 29.02 5.45
N PRO A 214 -7.21 28.09 6.25
CA PRO A 214 -8.65 27.90 6.38
C PRO A 214 -9.33 29.16 6.98
N ALA A 215 -10.62 29.33 6.69
CA ALA A 215 -11.32 30.60 6.89
C ALA A 215 -11.55 30.98 8.36
N HIS A 216 -11.39 32.26 8.67
CA HIS A 216 -11.94 32.87 9.89
C HIS A 216 -13.45 33.11 9.76
N PRO A 217 -14.24 32.95 10.84
CA PRO A 217 -15.65 33.35 10.85
C PRO A 217 -15.78 34.88 10.83
N LEU A 218 -16.65 35.39 9.94
CA LEU A 218 -16.96 36.82 9.85
C LEU A 218 -17.91 37.25 10.97
N LEU A 219 -17.39 37.94 11.99
CA LEU A 219 -18.20 38.72 12.93
C LEU A 219 -18.21 40.19 12.51
N ALA A 220 -19.37 40.70 12.13
CA ALA A 220 -19.51 42.03 11.53
C ALA A 220 -19.87 43.12 12.56
N GLY A 221 -19.08 44.20 12.56
CA GLY A 221 -19.57 45.57 12.78
C GLY A 221 -20.22 45.92 14.13
N GLY A 222 -19.41 46.09 15.18
CA GLY A 222 -19.81 46.80 16.39
C GLY A 222 -18.66 47.64 16.94
N THR A 223 -18.81 48.97 16.96
CA THR A 223 -17.77 49.90 17.45
C THR A 223 -17.72 49.91 18.98
N ALA A 224 -16.87 49.07 19.56
CA ALA A 224 -16.57 49.04 20.99
C ALA A 224 -15.10 49.42 21.24
N LEU A 225 -14.86 50.20 22.30
CA LEU A 225 -13.52 50.64 22.70
C LEU A 225 -12.66 49.43 23.10
N ALA A 226 -11.45 49.32 22.54
CA ALA A 226 -10.60 48.13 22.71
C ALA A 226 -10.05 48.02 24.15
N SER A 227 -10.70 47.20 24.98
CA SER A 227 -10.24 46.90 26.34
C SER A 227 -8.87 46.19 26.33
N PRO A 228 -7.92 46.55 27.22
CA PRO A 228 -6.58 45.96 27.24
C PRO A 228 -6.58 44.45 27.44
N ALA A 229 -7.59 43.89 28.12
CA ALA A 229 -7.74 42.45 28.34
C ALA A 229 -7.81 41.65 27.02
N ASN A 230 -8.49 42.20 25.99
CA ASN A 230 -8.58 41.56 24.67
C ASN A 230 -7.25 41.62 23.92
N GLN A 231 -6.43 42.65 24.13
CA GLN A 231 -5.10 42.74 23.53
C GLN A 231 -4.10 41.77 24.18
N SER A 232 -4.18 41.55 25.49
CA SER A 232 -3.39 40.50 26.16
C SER A 232 -3.83 39.10 25.73
N ALA A 233 -5.14 38.85 25.59
CA ALA A 233 -5.64 37.57 25.10
C ALA A 233 -5.21 37.30 23.65
N ALA A 234 -5.32 38.30 22.76
CA ALA A 234 -4.88 38.19 21.37
C ALA A 234 -3.37 37.97 21.25
N ARG A 235 -2.53 38.67 22.05
CA ARG A 235 -1.08 38.42 22.09
C ARG A 235 -0.74 37.03 22.65
N GLY A 236 -1.45 36.57 23.68
CA GLY A 236 -1.27 35.23 24.23
C GLY A 236 -1.60 34.14 23.21
N MET A 237 -2.71 34.29 22.48
CA MET A 237 -3.12 33.35 21.43
C MET A 237 -2.20 33.40 20.20
N ALA A 238 -1.70 34.58 19.81
CA ALA A 238 -0.68 34.70 18.75
C ALA A 238 0.63 34.02 19.16
N GLY A 239 1.15 34.28 20.37
CA GLY A 239 2.36 33.64 20.87
C GLY A 239 2.22 32.12 21.03
N ALA A 240 1.04 31.63 21.42
CA ALA A 240 0.74 30.19 21.45
C ALA A 240 0.71 29.57 20.04
N LEU A 241 0.19 30.30 19.05
CA LEU A 241 0.20 29.86 17.64
C LEU A 241 1.63 29.81 17.08
N ASP A 242 2.46 30.83 17.36
CA ASP A 242 3.86 30.88 16.95
C ASP A 242 4.68 29.76 17.61
N LEU A 243 4.49 29.50 18.91
CA LEU A 243 5.10 28.36 19.62
C LEU A 243 4.66 27.01 19.05
N SER A 244 3.38 26.86 18.68
CA SER A 244 2.87 25.65 18.02
C SER A 244 3.46 25.46 16.63
N LEU A 245 3.60 26.54 15.85
CA LEU A 245 4.19 26.53 14.51
C LEU A 245 5.70 26.24 14.55
N GLU A 246 6.43 26.80 15.52
CA GLU A 246 7.84 26.46 15.75
C GLU A 246 7.98 25.00 16.20
N GLY A 247 7.13 24.52 17.11
CA GLY A 247 7.07 23.12 17.49
C GLY A 247 6.89 22.20 16.28
N LEU A 248 5.90 22.47 15.42
CA LEU A 248 5.63 21.71 14.21
C LEU A 248 6.81 21.73 13.23
N ARG A 249 7.50 22.87 13.12
CA ARG A 249 8.70 23.02 12.29
C ARG A 249 9.84 22.14 12.82
N TRP A 250 10.09 22.13 14.13
CA TRP A 250 11.14 21.30 14.73
C TRP A 250 10.82 19.81 14.68
N THR A 251 9.58 19.39 14.96
CA THR A 251 9.20 17.97 14.85
C THR A 251 9.28 17.47 13.40
N PHE A 252 8.90 18.29 12.42
CA PHE A 252 9.10 17.97 11.00
C PHE A 252 10.57 17.87 10.61
N ILE A 253 11.41 18.84 10.97
CA ILE A 253 12.85 18.83 10.64
C ILE A 253 13.57 17.64 11.30
N LEU A 254 13.27 17.37 12.57
CA LEU A 254 13.86 16.24 13.30
C LEU A 254 13.43 14.90 12.71
N SER A 255 12.13 14.67 12.51
CA SER A 255 11.63 13.41 11.94
C SER A 255 12.08 13.17 10.49
N LEU A 256 12.16 14.22 9.66
CA LEU A 256 12.74 14.14 8.32
C LEU A 256 14.23 13.78 8.41
N GLY A 257 15.00 14.47 9.26
CA GLY A 257 16.44 14.22 9.43
C GLY A 257 16.75 12.81 9.93
N SER A 258 16.07 12.34 10.96
CA SER A 258 16.27 10.99 11.53
C SER A 258 15.86 9.89 10.55
N MET A 259 14.74 10.06 9.84
CA MET A 259 14.28 9.11 8.82
C MET A 259 15.20 9.10 7.58
N VAL A 260 15.73 10.25 7.15
CA VAL A 260 16.73 10.33 6.07
C VAL A 260 18.00 9.58 6.46
N VAL A 261 18.56 9.84 7.65
CA VAL A 261 19.73 9.11 8.17
C VAL A 261 19.47 7.60 8.24
N TRP A 262 18.28 7.21 8.70
CA TRP A 262 17.90 5.80 8.82
C TRP A 262 17.73 5.10 7.47
N GLU A 263 17.10 5.74 6.48
CA GLU A 263 16.94 5.17 5.15
C GLU A 263 18.28 5.08 4.41
N LEU A 264 19.17 6.06 4.57
CA LEU A 264 20.55 6.02 4.04
C LEU A 264 21.37 4.85 4.62
N LEU A 265 21.12 4.48 5.88
CA LEU A 265 21.78 3.34 6.53
C LEU A 265 21.12 1.99 6.20
N THR A 266 19.79 1.98 6.02
CA THR A 266 19.00 0.74 5.82
C THR A 266 18.92 0.30 4.35
N SER A 267 18.70 1.23 3.42
CA SER A 267 18.46 0.91 2.01
C SER A 267 19.61 0.16 1.29
N PRO A 268 20.91 0.33 1.64
CA PRO A 268 21.96 -0.52 1.07
C PRO A 268 21.83 -2.00 1.43
N LEU A 269 21.18 -2.35 2.56
CA LEU A 269 21.23 -3.69 3.12
C LEU A 269 20.59 -4.74 2.22
N GLU A 270 19.35 -4.51 1.78
CA GLU A 270 18.59 -5.49 0.98
C GLU A 270 19.31 -5.74 -0.34
N GLN A 271 19.69 -4.69 -1.06
CA GLN A 271 20.40 -4.85 -2.33
C GLN A 271 21.79 -5.49 -2.16
N VAL A 272 22.57 -5.12 -1.13
CA VAL A 272 23.91 -5.71 -0.93
C VAL A 272 23.81 -7.17 -0.48
N ALA A 273 22.78 -7.56 0.27
CA ALA A 273 22.51 -8.95 0.62
C ALA A 273 22.11 -9.77 -0.62
N ASP A 274 21.12 -9.30 -1.41
CA ASP A 274 20.67 -9.93 -2.67
C ASP A 274 21.81 -10.03 -3.71
N ASP A 275 22.60 -8.96 -3.88
CA ASP A 275 23.74 -8.93 -4.80
C ASP A 275 24.89 -9.85 -4.36
N SER A 276 25.10 -10.04 -3.05
CA SER A 276 26.09 -10.99 -2.52
C SER A 276 25.62 -12.43 -2.62
N LEU A 277 24.37 -12.70 -2.23
CA LEU A 277 23.82 -14.06 -2.19
C LEU A 277 23.57 -14.63 -3.58
N TYR A 278 23.07 -13.82 -4.53
CA TYR A 278 22.95 -14.27 -5.92
C TYR A 278 24.34 -14.62 -6.46
N GLU A 279 25.35 -13.75 -6.29
CA GLU A 279 26.70 -13.99 -6.80
C GLU A 279 27.38 -15.22 -6.15
N TYR A 280 27.01 -15.55 -4.90
CA TYR A 280 27.38 -16.82 -4.26
C TYR A 280 26.64 -18.03 -4.86
N LEU A 281 25.34 -17.92 -5.14
CA LEU A 281 24.55 -19.03 -5.72
C LEU A 281 24.86 -19.25 -7.22
N ASP A 282 25.28 -18.21 -7.92
CA ASP A 282 25.80 -18.21 -9.30
C ASP A 282 27.14 -18.98 -9.36
N PHE A 283 28.04 -18.72 -8.41
CA PHE A 283 29.33 -19.41 -8.28
C PHE A 283 29.22 -20.91 -7.89
N VAL A 284 28.06 -21.37 -7.43
CA VAL A 284 27.84 -22.77 -6.98
C VAL A 284 26.63 -23.40 -7.69
N ASP A 285 26.34 -22.97 -8.92
CA ASP A 285 25.31 -23.53 -9.82
C ASP A 285 23.94 -23.80 -9.13
N ALA A 286 23.53 -22.86 -8.28
CA ALA A 286 22.41 -22.99 -7.35
C ALA A 286 21.36 -21.87 -7.49
N THR A 287 21.43 -21.08 -8.57
CA THR A 287 20.63 -19.88 -8.82
C THR A 287 19.12 -20.10 -8.77
N ASP A 288 18.60 -21.24 -9.24
CA ASP A 288 17.18 -21.60 -9.13
C ASP A 288 16.63 -21.47 -7.70
N ARG A 289 17.45 -21.82 -6.71
CA ARG A 289 17.05 -21.78 -5.30
C ARG A 289 16.89 -20.36 -4.76
N TYR A 290 17.51 -19.35 -5.40
CA TYR A 290 17.25 -17.93 -5.13
C TYR A 290 15.76 -17.58 -5.31
N ARG A 291 15.11 -18.15 -6.35
CA ARG A 291 13.69 -17.90 -6.66
C ARG A 291 12.72 -18.45 -5.59
N SER A 292 13.22 -19.15 -4.57
CA SER A 292 12.44 -19.59 -3.40
C SER A 292 12.56 -18.68 -2.16
N LEU A 293 13.50 -17.74 -2.13
CA LEU A 293 13.88 -17.00 -0.90
C LEU A 293 12.88 -15.91 -0.50
N TRP A 294 12.22 -15.27 -1.47
CA TRP A 294 11.19 -14.26 -1.24
C TRP A 294 10.05 -14.75 -0.33
N ILE A 295 9.72 -16.05 -0.38
CA ILE A 295 8.71 -16.69 0.50
C ILE A 295 9.10 -16.53 1.97
N TRP A 296 10.39 -16.69 2.30
CA TRP A 296 10.89 -16.55 3.67
C TRP A 296 10.85 -15.09 4.14
N ARG A 297 11.10 -14.13 3.24
CA ARG A 297 10.95 -12.70 3.51
C ARG A 297 9.49 -12.32 3.78
N LEU A 298 8.55 -12.74 2.93
CA LEU A 298 7.11 -12.51 3.14
C LEU A 298 6.57 -13.20 4.39
N LEU A 299 6.99 -14.44 4.67
CA LEU A 299 6.62 -15.17 5.89
C LEU A 299 7.11 -14.41 7.13
N GLY A 300 8.37 -13.96 7.11
CA GLY A 300 8.93 -13.09 8.13
C GLY A 300 8.14 -11.79 8.31
N MET A 301 7.76 -11.12 7.21
CA MET A 301 6.94 -9.90 7.28
C MET A 301 5.56 -10.16 7.91
N SER A 302 4.89 -11.27 7.56
CA SER A 302 3.59 -11.62 8.13
C SER A 302 3.67 -11.94 9.64
N ALA A 303 4.74 -12.62 10.06
CA ALA A 303 5.00 -12.90 11.48
C ALA A 303 5.39 -11.62 12.26
N GLY A 304 6.21 -10.75 11.67
CA GLY A 304 6.66 -9.51 12.29
C GLY A 304 5.54 -8.50 12.50
N VAL A 305 4.67 -8.30 11.50
CA VAL A 305 3.56 -7.34 11.61
C VAL A 305 2.51 -7.81 12.62
N CYS A 306 2.14 -9.10 12.64
CA CYS A 306 1.24 -9.64 13.66
C CYS A 306 1.87 -9.63 15.06
N GLY A 307 3.17 -9.99 15.16
CA GLY A 307 3.90 -10.04 16.41
C GLY A 307 4.05 -8.68 17.08
N ILE A 308 4.43 -7.64 16.32
CA ILE A 308 4.58 -6.29 16.87
C ILE A 308 3.22 -5.71 17.29
N SER A 309 2.17 -5.92 16.50
CA SER A 309 0.82 -5.47 16.84
C SER A 309 0.27 -6.14 18.11
N ALA A 310 0.52 -7.43 18.30
CA ALA A 310 0.14 -8.14 19.51
C ALA A 310 0.93 -7.65 20.73
N LEU A 311 2.23 -7.38 20.55
CA LEU A 311 3.08 -6.83 21.60
C LEU A 311 2.63 -5.42 22.01
N VAL A 312 2.32 -4.53 21.06
CA VAL A 312 1.73 -3.20 21.34
C VAL A 312 0.40 -3.35 22.09
N GLY A 313 -0.49 -4.22 21.64
CA GLY A 313 -1.79 -4.46 22.28
C GLY A 313 -1.70 -5.01 23.72
N GLN A 314 -0.60 -5.68 24.09
CA GLN A 314 -0.34 -6.15 25.45
C GLN A 314 0.37 -5.11 26.32
N LEU A 315 1.29 -4.33 25.74
CA LEU A 315 2.07 -3.31 26.45
C LEU A 315 1.30 -2.00 26.66
N ASP A 316 0.14 -1.84 26.01
CA ASP A 316 -0.72 -0.65 25.99
C ASP A 316 -1.11 -0.12 27.39
N CYS A 317 -1.11 -0.99 28.41
CA CYS A 317 -1.37 -0.65 29.82
C CYS A 317 -0.13 -0.75 30.74
N PHE A 318 1.03 -1.21 30.25
CA PHE A 318 2.26 -1.39 31.05
C PHE A 318 3.34 -0.33 30.80
N LEU A 319 3.47 0.17 29.56
CA LEU A 319 4.48 1.16 29.18
C LEU A 319 3.96 2.61 29.10
N MET A 320 2.69 2.83 29.45
CA MET A 320 1.99 4.11 29.27
C MET A 320 2.32 5.14 30.37
N THR A 321 3.62 5.39 30.62
CA THR A 321 4.07 6.37 31.62
C THR A 321 4.55 7.71 31.02
N ASN A 322 5.23 7.73 29.86
CA ASN A 322 5.89 8.96 29.36
C ASN A 322 6.09 9.09 27.82
N GLY A 323 5.39 8.35 26.95
CA GLY A 323 5.65 8.48 25.49
C GLY A 323 4.56 7.98 24.53
N PRO A 324 4.62 8.39 23.24
CA PRO A 324 3.63 8.02 22.22
C PRO A 324 3.71 6.53 21.84
N ARG A 325 2.54 5.90 21.67
CA ARG A 325 2.38 4.44 21.52
C ARG A 325 3.24 3.80 20.43
N GLY A 326 3.39 4.47 19.29
CA GLY A 326 4.18 3.96 18.16
C GLY A 326 5.68 3.78 18.44
N VAL A 327 6.21 4.26 19.57
CA VAL A 327 7.61 4.05 19.98
C VAL A 327 7.99 2.57 20.06
N VAL A 328 7.05 1.69 20.46
CA VAL A 328 7.29 0.24 20.59
C VAL A 328 7.71 -0.39 19.25
N HIS A 329 7.20 0.11 18.12
CA HIS A 329 7.57 -0.37 16.78
C HIS A 329 9.07 -0.21 16.49
N PHE A 330 9.68 0.90 16.92
CA PHE A 330 11.13 1.15 16.75
C PHE A 330 12.00 0.32 17.69
N TYR A 331 11.53 0.02 18.91
CA TYR A 331 12.21 -0.95 19.78
C TYR A 331 12.13 -2.37 19.20
N GLY A 332 10.98 -2.77 18.63
CA GLY A 332 10.83 -4.02 17.89
C GLY A 332 11.80 -4.12 16.71
N TYR A 333 11.84 -3.08 15.86
CA TYR A 333 12.81 -2.98 14.77
C TYR A 333 14.25 -3.09 15.27
N SER A 334 14.61 -2.37 16.34
CA SER A 334 15.96 -2.40 16.93
C SER A 334 16.36 -3.81 17.37
N LEU A 335 15.49 -4.49 18.13
CA LEU A 335 15.72 -5.84 18.64
C LEU A 335 15.87 -6.87 17.50
N VAL A 336 15.03 -6.79 16.47
CA VAL A 336 15.11 -7.71 15.33
C VAL A 336 16.30 -7.35 14.42
N SER A 337 16.71 -6.07 14.36
CA SER A 337 17.90 -5.63 13.62
C SER A 337 19.21 -6.05 14.31
N THR A 338 19.27 -6.15 15.64
CA THR A 338 20.43 -6.76 16.33
C THR A 338 20.48 -8.28 16.13
N LEU A 339 19.33 -8.97 16.07
CA LEU A 339 19.29 -10.37 15.65
C LEU A 339 19.75 -10.52 14.18
N ALA A 340 19.30 -9.65 13.28
CA ALA A 340 19.74 -9.63 11.89
C ALA A 340 21.25 -9.36 11.75
N LEU A 341 21.84 -8.53 12.62
CA LEU A 341 23.28 -8.30 12.72
C LEU A 341 24.04 -9.59 13.07
N LEU A 342 23.57 -10.34 14.07
CA LEU A 342 24.18 -11.62 14.47
C LEU A 342 24.11 -12.67 13.35
N VAL A 343 22.97 -12.78 12.65
CA VAL A 343 22.82 -13.68 11.49
C VAL A 343 23.67 -13.18 10.30
N GLY A 344 23.77 -11.87 10.11
CA GLY A 344 24.57 -11.21 9.07
C GLY A 344 26.07 -11.51 9.14
N ILE A 345 26.60 -11.81 10.34
CA ILE A 345 27.98 -12.30 10.50
C ILE A 345 28.17 -13.65 9.79
N ALA A 346 27.18 -14.54 9.83
CA ALA A 346 27.23 -15.86 9.20
C ALA A 346 26.80 -15.86 7.72
N PHE A 347 26.29 -14.74 7.19
CA PHE A 347 25.72 -14.65 5.84
C PHE A 347 26.78 -14.92 4.74
N PRO A 348 26.46 -15.69 3.69
CA PRO A 348 27.40 -15.97 2.61
C PRO A 348 27.67 -14.72 1.76
N VAL A 349 28.83 -14.11 1.98
CA VAL A 349 29.35 -13.02 1.14
C VAL A 349 30.55 -13.57 0.35
N PRO A 350 30.47 -13.66 -1.00
CA PRO A 350 31.57 -14.14 -1.81
C PRO A 350 32.73 -13.13 -1.80
N VAL A 351 33.97 -13.63 -1.79
CA VAL A 351 35.17 -12.81 -2.02
C VAL A 351 35.30 -12.61 -3.52
N CYS A 352 34.76 -11.50 -4.05
CA CYS A 352 34.63 -11.31 -5.50
C CYS A 352 36.00 -11.31 -6.18
N ARG A 353 36.21 -12.23 -7.13
CA ARG A 353 37.46 -12.34 -7.89
C ARG A 353 37.23 -11.82 -9.31
N ARG A 354 37.88 -10.70 -9.62
CA ARG A 354 37.65 -9.79 -10.76
C ARG A 354 36.31 -9.04 -10.72
N TRP A 355 36.37 -7.81 -11.24
CA TRP A 355 35.23 -6.93 -11.48
C TRP A 355 35.13 -6.71 -12.99
N GLU A 356 33.97 -7.03 -13.57
CA GLU A 356 33.64 -6.60 -14.93
C GLU A 356 32.82 -5.30 -14.88
N PRO A 357 33.24 -4.22 -15.56
CA PRO A 357 32.43 -3.00 -15.71
C PRO A 357 31.18 -3.32 -16.55
N SER A 358 30.07 -3.58 -15.85
CA SER A 358 28.85 -4.11 -16.47
C SER A 358 28.01 -3.01 -17.13
N CYS A 359 28.33 -2.68 -18.39
CA CYS A 359 27.47 -1.87 -19.27
C CYS A 359 26.06 -2.49 -19.49
N LYS A 360 25.79 -3.69 -18.97
CA LYS A 360 24.50 -4.40 -19.03
C LYS A 360 23.36 -3.57 -18.39
N MET A 361 23.66 -2.71 -17.41
CA MET A 361 22.70 -1.75 -16.82
C MET A 361 22.26 -0.67 -17.83
N VAL A 362 23.22 -0.04 -18.51
CA VAL A 362 22.96 0.95 -19.57
C VAL A 362 22.26 0.29 -20.76
N LYS A 363 22.69 -0.92 -21.15
CA LYS A 363 22.04 -1.73 -22.20
C LYS A 363 20.58 -2.03 -21.86
N ALA A 364 20.26 -2.34 -20.60
CA ALA A 364 18.89 -2.57 -20.17
C ALA A 364 18.03 -1.29 -20.21
N LEU A 365 18.58 -0.14 -19.82
CA LEU A 365 17.91 1.15 -19.95
C LEU A 365 17.65 1.53 -21.42
N SER A 366 18.62 1.33 -22.31
CA SER A 366 18.42 1.54 -23.76
C SER A 366 17.43 0.54 -24.37
N LEU A 367 17.34 -0.68 -23.85
CA LEU A 367 16.37 -1.68 -24.28
C LEU A 367 14.94 -1.27 -23.88
N VAL A 368 14.74 -0.78 -22.64
CA VAL A 368 13.46 -0.23 -22.19
C VAL A 368 13.03 0.98 -23.03
N GLY A 369 13.96 1.85 -23.41
CA GLY A 369 13.67 2.99 -24.29
C GLY A 369 13.47 2.63 -25.77
N GLY A 370 13.85 1.43 -26.20
CA GLY A 370 13.77 0.99 -27.59
C GLY A 370 12.50 0.21 -27.96
N ASP A 371 11.89 -0.51 -27.01
CA ASP A 371 10.70 -1.34 -27.27
C ASP A 371 9.41 -0.70 -26.68
N PRO A 372 8.40 -0.35 -27.49
CA PRO A 372 7.14 0.20 -27.00
C PRO A 372 6.37 -0.75 -26.04
N ARG A 373 6.62 -2.07 -26.07
CA ARG A 373 6.08 -2.98 -25.05
C ARG A 373 6.74 -2.77 -23.70
N LEU A 374 8.06 -2.57 -23.66
CA LEU A 374 8.78 -2.26 -22.41
C LEU A 374 8.44 -0.86 -21.89
N ILE A 375 8.27 0.14 -22.76
CA ILE A 375 7.79 1.49 -22.37
C ILE A 375 6.39 1.41 -21.74
N THR A 376 5.44 0.73 -22.38
CA THR A 376 4.08 0.59 -21.84
C THR A 376 4.03 -0.24 -20.56
N LEU A 377 4.89 -1.25 -20.42
CA LEU A 377 5.05 -2.01 -19.17
C LEU A 377 5.73 -1.17 -18.06
N ALA A 378 6.66 -0.29 -18.40
CA ALA A 378 7.28 0.60 -17.41
C ALA A 378 6.26 1.60 -16.85
N LEU A 379 5.36 2.10 -17.72
CA LEU A 379 4.30 3.01 -17.32
C LEU A 379 3.16 2.32 -16.54
N THR A 380 2.82 1.04 -16.82
CA THR A 380 1.92 0.28 -15.92
C THR A 380 2.57 0.05 -14.56
N VAL A 381 3.83 -0.40 -14.51
CA VAL A 381 4.55 -0.64 -13.25
C VAL A 381 4.68 0.64 -12.42
N PHE A 382 4.96 1.78 -13.06
CA PHE A 382 4.98 3.09 -12.41
C PHE A 382 3.62 3.49 -11.81
N LEU A 383 2.52 3.38 -12.58
CA LEU A 383 1.17 3.77 -12.12
C LEU A 383 0.58 2.82 -11.07
N ILE A 384 0.97 1.55 -11.06
CA ILE A 384 0.63 0.62 -9.97
C ILE A 384 1.49 0.94 -8.74
N GLY A 385 2.74 1.36 -8.91
CA GLY A 385 3.61 1.85 -7.82
C GLY A 385 3.04 3.09 -7.12
N THR A 386 2.58 4.10 -7.86
CA THR A 386 1.91 5.28 -7.28
C THR A 386 0.68 4.87 -6.47
N ALA A 387 -0.23 4.09 -7.08
CA ALA A 387 -1.48 3.66 -6.46
C ALA A 387 -1.31 2.61 -5.33
N THR A 388 -0.19 1.89 -5.28
CA THR A 388 0.16 1.00 -4.16
C THR A 388 0.68 1.81 -2.99
N SER A 389 1.51 2.83 -3.22
CA SER A 389 2.05 3.67 -2.14
C SER A 389 0.97 4.49 -1.41
N THR A 390 -0.08 4.93 -2.11
CA THR A 390 -1.21 5.61 -1.45
C THR A 390 -1.94 4.68 -0.47
N VAL A 391 -2.12 3.40 -0.83
CA VAL A 391 -2.61 2.37 0.10
C VAL A 391 -1.64 2.15 1.25
N GLN A 392 -0.35 1.92 0.98
CA GLN A 392 0.66 1.65 2.02
C GLN A 392 0.79 2.80 3.02
N ASN A 393 0.68 4.05 2.57
CA ASN A 393 0.78 5.23 3.43
C ASN A 393 -0.50 5.49 4.24
N PHE A 394 -1.68 5.33 3.64
CA PHE A 394 -2.92 5.88 4.18
C PHE A 394 -4.01 4.85 4.55
N LEU A 395 -3.83 3.55 4.24
CA LEU A 395 -4.79 2.51 4.64
C LEU A 395 -4.95 2.44 6.17
N PHE A 396 -3.83 2.49 6.90
CA PHE A 396 -3.84 2.46 8.37
C PHE A 396 -4.40 3.73 8.99
N TRP A 397 -4.27 4.89 8.34
CA TRP A 397 -4.98 6.10 8.74
C TRP A 397 -6.50 5.87 8.67
N HIS A 398 -6.98 5.39 7.53
CA HIS A 398 -8.40 5.11 7.30
C HIS A 398 -8.94 4.06 8.26
N MET A 399 -8.18 3.00 8.54
CA MET A 399 -8.53 2.03 9.59
C MET A 399 -8.61 2.69 10.97
N LYS A 400 -7.71 3.62 11.30
CA LYS A 400 -7.72 4.32 12.59
C LYS A 400 -8.90 5.27 12.74
N ASP A 401 -9.32 5.90 11.65
CA ASP A 401 -10.49 6.79 11.60
C ASP A 401 -11.80 6.02 11.87
N HIS A 402 -11.87 4.73 11.49
CA HIS A 402 -12.91 3.78 11.89
C HIS A 402 -12.59 3.06 13.23
N GLU A 403 -11.93 3.73 14.17
CA GLU A 403 -11.56 3.24 15.52
C GLU A 403 -10.77 1.90 15.61
N SER A 404 -10.13 1.45 14.52
CA SER A 404 -9.44 0.15 14.53
C SER A 404 -8.26 0.06 15.51
N THR A 405 -7.97 -1.17 15.95
CA THR A 405 -6.82 -1.53 16.78
C THR A 405 -5.62 -1.93 15.92
N GLU A 406 -4.41 -1.69 16.43
CA GLU A 406 -3.16 -2.02 15.70
C GLU A 406 -3.02 -3.53 15.45
N LEU A 407 -3.68 -4.37 16.27
CA LEU A 407 -3.90 -5.81 16.04
C LEU A 407 -4.57 -6.12 14.70
N VAL A 408 -5.70 -5.48 14.39
CA VAL A 408 -6.43 -5.75 13.15
C VAL A 408 -5.71 -5.15 11.94
N MET A 409 -5.04 -4.02 12.13
CA MET A 409 -4.16 -3.41 11.11
C MET A 409 -3.00 -4.35 10.74
N GLY A 410 -2.32 -4.94 11.73
CA GLY A 410 -1.25 -5.91 11.47
C GLY A 410 -1.78 -7.18 10.80
N PHE A 411 -2.90 -7.71 11.29
CA PHE A 411 -3.55 -8.88 10.70
C PHE A 411 -3.99 -8.65 9.24
N SER A 412 -4.47 -7.45 8.88
CA SER A 412 -4.84 -7.15 7.50
C SER A 412 -3.61 -7.17 6.58
N VAL A 413 -2.48 -6.59 6.97
CA VAL A 413 -1.23 -6.69 6.18
C VAL A 413 -0.78 -8.15 6.06
N ALA A 414 -0.75 -8.91 7.16
CA ALA A 414 -0.36 -10.32 7.15
C ALA A 414 -1.24 -11.19 6.23
N LEU A 415 -2.56 -10.96 6.21
CA LEU A 415 -3.49 -11.67 5.33
C LEU A 415 -3.16 -11.47 3.84
N GLY A 416 -2.70 -10.28 3.44
CA GLY A 416 -2.25 -10.00 2.07
C GLY A 416 -0.95 -10.73 1.71
N LEU A 417 0.04 -10.67 2.60
CA LEU A 417 1.34 -11.32 2.42
C LEU A 417 1.22 -12.85 2.34
N LEU A 418 0.41 -13.44 3.23
CA LEU A 418 0.08 -14.87 3.20
C LEU A 418 -0.77 -15.25 1.99
N GLY A 419 -1.66 -14.36 1.55
CA GLY A 419 -2.42 -14.50 0.30
C GLY A 419 -1.52 -14.61 -0.93
N GLU A 420 -0.46 -13.80 -1.03
CA GLU A 420 0.47 -13.85 -2.17
C GLU A 420 1.24 -15.18 -2.22
N ILE A 421 1.68 -15.69 -1.05
CA ILE A 421 2.30 -17.02 -0.93
C ILE A 421 1.32 -18.11 -1.35
N LEU A 422 0.08 -18.07 -0.85
CA LEU A 422 -0.97 -19.06 -1.12
C LEU A 422 -1.41 -19.07 -2.59
N LEU A 423 -1.39 -17.92 -3.26
CA LEU A 423 -1.72 -17.79 -4.68
C LEU A 423 -0.55 -18.16 -5.62
N HIS A 424 0.69 -18.23 -5.13
CA HIS A 424 1.86 -18.51 -5.98
C HIS A 424 1.77 -19.80 -6.83
N PRO A 425 1.25 -20.94 -6.34
CA PRO A 425 1.06 -22.14 -7.16
C PRO A 425 0.10 -21.94 -8.34
N LEU A 426 -0.75 -20.90 -8.31
CA LEU A 426 -1.66 -20.56 -9.40
C LEU A 426 -0.93 -19.89 -10.59
N LYS A 427 0.28 -19.34 -10.42
CA LYS A 427 1.05 -18.61 -11.46
C LYS A 427 1.01 -19.31 -12.82
N THR A 428 1.34 -20.60 -12.87
CA THR A 428 1.46 -21.38 -14.11
C THR A 428 0.11 -21.68 -14.76
N ARG A 429 -0.97 -21.76 -13.97
CA ARG A 429 -2.35 -21.90 -14.47
C ARG A 429 -2.87 -20.56 -14.99
N LEU A 430 -2.55 -19.46 -14.29
CA LEU A 430 -2.99 -18.11 -14.63
C LEU A 430 -2.35 -17.63 -15.93
N LEU A 431 -1.01 -17.68 -16.05
CA LEU A 431 -0.25 -17.31 -17.26
C LEU A 431 -0.52 -18.22 -18.48
N ARG A 432 -1.21 -19.35 -18.29
CA ARG A 432 -1.66 -20.24 -19.37
C ARG A 432 -3.11 -19.96 -19.81
N LYS A 433 -3.97 -19.51 -18.89
CA LYS A 433 -5.37 -19.15 -19.18
C LYS A 433 -5.52 -17.70 -19.66
N LEU A 434 -4.74 -16.79 -19.10
CA LEU A 434 -4.66 -15.39 -19.50
C LEU A 434 -3.33 -15.17 -20.23
N SER A 435 -3.36 -14.37 -21.30
CA SER A 435 -2.12 -13.91 -21.93
C SER A 435 -1.29 -13.04 -20.97
N ARG A 436 -0.03 -12.76 -21.31
CA ARG A 436 0.81 -11.82 -20.56
C ARG A 436 0.11 -10.47 -20.34
N VAL A 437 -0.47 -9.91 -21.42
CA VAL A 437 -1.28 -8.68 -21.41
C VAL A 437 -2.53 -8.83 -20.54
N GLY A 438 -3.26 -9.95 -20.65
CA GLY A 438 -4.44 -10.22 -19.81
C GLY A 438 -4.11 -10.38 -18.33
N THR A 439 -2.92 -10.87 -18.00
CA THR A 439 -2.45 -11.01 -16.61
C THR A 439 -2.06 -9.66 -16.02
N VAL A 440 -1.43 -8.77 -16.80
CA VAL A 440 -1.27 -7.35 -16.42
C VAL A 440 -2.65 -6.70 -16.20
N GLY A 441 -3.58 -6.88 -17.14
CA GLY A 441 -4.94 -6.32 -17.05
C GLY A 441 -5.71 -6.76 -15.81
N LEU A 442 -5.61 -8.04 -15.44
CA LEU A 442 -6.15 -8.57 -14.19
C LEU A 442 -5.50 -7.92 -12.95
N GLY A 443 -4.18 -7.72 -12.97
CA GLY A 443 -3.44 -7.03 -11.90
C GLY A 443 -3.95 -5.60 -11.66
N LEU A 444 -4.12 -4.82 -12.74
CA LEU A 444 -4.69 -3.46 -12.65
C LEU A 444 -6.16 -3.51 -12.19
N GLY A 445 -6.97 -4.41 -12.76
CA GLY A 445 -8.40 -4.52 -12.44
C GLY A 445 -8.64 -4.87 -10.96
N CYS A 446 -7.85 -5.79 -10.40
CA CYS A 446 -7.89 -6.11 -8.98
C CYS A 446 -7.47 -4.92 -8.09
N LEU A 447 -6.45 -4.13 -8.47
CA LEU A 447 -6.07 -2.95 -7.69
C LEU A 447 -7.12 -1.84 -7.76
N ALA A 448 -7.66 -1.56 -8.95
CA ALA A 448 -8.74 -0.58 -9.13
C ALA A 448 -9.99 -0.98 -8.32
N GLY A 449 -10.37 -2.27 -8.35
CA GLY A 449 -11.45 -2.81 -7.52
C GLY A 449 -11.16 -2.70 -6.01
N GLN A 450 -9.92 -2.94 -5.58
CA GLN A 450 -9.50 -2.80 -4.18
C GLN A 450 -9.59 -1.33 -3.71
N LEU A 451 -9.11 -0.38 -4.53
CA LEU A 451 -9.19 1.05 -4.25
C LEU A 451 -10.65 1.55 -4.22
N LEU A 452 -11.48 1.09 -5.16
CA LEU A 452 -12.91 1.40 -5.15
C LEU A 452 -13.58 0.87 -3.87
N TYR A 453 -13.25 -0.36 -3.46
CA TYR A 453 -13.73 -0.92 -2.20
C TYR A 453 -13.26 -0.11 -0.99
N PHE A 454 -11.99 0.31 -0.96
CA PHE A 454 -11.44 1.17 0.10
C PHE A 454 -12.10 2.55 0.18
N SER A 455 -12.70 3.06 -0.90
CA SER A 455 -13.54 4.27 -0.84
C SER A 455 -14.88 4.08 -0.11
N PHE A 456 -15.34 2.84 0.09
CA PHE A 456 -16.65 2.52 0.67
C PHE A 456 -16.54 1.67 1.95
N LEU A 457 -15.43 1.81 2.69
CA LEU A 457 -15.23 1.14 3.97
C LEU A 457 -16.24 1.67 5.01
N TRP A 458 -17.18 0.82 5.42
CA TRP A 458 -18.14 1.12 6.47
C TRP A 458 -17.66 0.77 7.89
N SER A 459 -16.61 -0.05 8.01
CA SER A 459 -16.05 -0.56 9.27
C SER A 459 -14.60 -1.00 9.07
N TRP A 460 -13.87 -1.17 10.17
CA TRP A 460 -12.48 -1.63 10.17
C TRP A 460 -12.29 -3.06 9.64
N TRP A 461 -13.28 -3.95 9.78
CA TRP A 461 -13.13 -5.36 9.36
C TRP A 461 -13.31 -5.58 7.85
N SER A 462 -13.97 -4.67 7.12
CA SER A 462 -14.18 -4.85 5.67
C SER A 462 -12.90 -4.65 4.84
N VAL A 463 -11.80 -4.20 5.46
CA VAL A 463 -10.46 -4.25 4.85
C VAL A 463 -10.01 -5.69 4.55
N LEU A 464 -10.43 -6.68 5.35
CA LEU A 464 -9.89 -8.04 5.26
C LEU A 464 -10.23 -8.76 3.93
N PRO A 465 -11.47 -8.76 3.41
CA PRO A 465 -11.77 -9.28 2.07
C PRO A 465 -11.05 -8.55 0.94
N ALA A 466 -10.94 -7.21 1.03
CA ALA A 466 -10.27 -6.40 0.02
C ALA A 466 -8.76 -6.72 -0.09
N GLN A 467 -8.13 -7.16 1.00
CA GLN A 467 -6.73 -7.57 0.99
C GLN A 467 -6.46 -8.86 0.19
N LEU A 468 -7.43 -9.78 0.09
CA LEU A 468 -7.28 -10.93 -0.81
C LEU A 468 -7.18 -10.48 -2.28
N LEU A 469 -7.84 -9.38 -2.63
CA LEU A 469 -7.74 -8.76 -3.96
C LEU A 469 -6.36 -8.10 -4.18
N SER A 470 -5.73 -7.58 -3.12
CA SER A 470 -4.37 -7.03 -3.16
C SER A 470 -3.33 -8.09 -3.48
N ALA A 471 -3.48 -9.29 -2.91
CA ALA A 471 -2.61 -10.44 -3.16
C ALA A 471 -2.72 -10.95 -4.61
N VAL A 472 -3.93 -10.99 -5.17
CA VAL A 472 -4.13 -11.28 -6.60
C VAL A 472 -3.46 -10.21 -7.47
N SER A 473 -3.60 -8.92 -7.12
CA SER A 473 -3.01 -7.82 -7.89
C SER A 473 -1.48 -7.85 -7.89
N HIS A 474 -0.83 -7.93 -6.72
CA HIS A 474 0.63 -7.98 -6.60
C HIS A 474 1.22 -9.22 -7.27
N GLY A 475 0.62 -10.40 -7.02
CA GLY A 475 1.05 -11.64 -7.67
C GLY A 475 0.94 -11.55 -9.19
N ALA A 476 -0.24 -11.20 -9.71
CA ALA A 476 -0.47 -11.09 -11.17
C ALA A 476 0.49 -10.09 -11.83
N LEU A 477 0.74 -8.93 -11.21
CA LEU A 477 1.70 -7.94 -11.72
C LEU A 477 3.11 -8.53 -11.81
N TRP A 478 3.67 -9.03 -10.70
CA TRP A 478 5.06 -9.51 -10.71
C TRP A 478 5.26 -10.77 -11.55
N TRP A 479 4.23 -11.61 -11.70
CA TRP A 479 4.28 -12.75 -12.62
C TRP A 479 4.23 -12.31 -14.08
N ALA A 480 3.45 -11.29 -14.42
CA ALA A 480 3.35 -10.78 -15.79
C ALA A 480 4.57 -9.94 -16.19
N VAL A 481 5.12 -9.12 -15.28
CA VAL A 481 6.42 -8.43 -15.45
C VAL A 481 7.53 -9.47 -15.66
N GLY A 482 7.60 -10.50 -14.80
CA GLY A 482 8.55 -11.61 -14.96
C GLY A 482 8.44 -12.30 -16.32
N ALA A 483 7.24 -12.72 -16.72
CA ALA A 483 6.99 -13.36 -18.02
C ALA A 483 7.13 -12.43 -19.25
N SER A 484 7.29 -11.12 -19.03
CA SER A 484 7.62 -10.14 -20.08
C SER A 484 9.13 -9.96 -20.18
N ILE A 485 9.84 -9.90 -19.05
CA ILE A 485 11.31 -9.90 -18.97
C ILE A 485 11.89 -11.20 -19.56
N GLU A 486 11.36 -12.36 -19.15
CA GLU A 486 11.75 -13.71 -19.62
C GLU A 486 11.59 -13.91 -21.15
N HIS A 487 10.97 -12.97 -21.87
CA HIS A 487 10.73 -13.02 -23.32
C HIS A 487 11.36 -11.84 -24.09
N LEU A 488 11.44 -10.64 -23.49
CA LEU A 488 11.93 -9.42 -24.14
C LEU A 488 13.38 -9.07 -23.79
N ALA A 489 13.97 -9.69 -22.77
CA ALA A 489 15.36 -9.44 -22.40
C ALA A 489 16.34 -10.11 -23.39
N THR A 490 17.41 -9.40 -23.76
CA THR A 490 18.56 -10.05 -24.39
C THR A 490 19.31 -10.92 -23.35
N PRO A 491 19.97 -12.02 -23.75
CA PRO A 491 20.69 -12.89 -22.82
C PRO A 491 21.61 -12.10 -21.86
N GLY A 492 21.49 -12.37 -20.56
CA GLY A 492 22.24 -11.66 -19.51
C GLY A 492 21.75 -10.24 -19.16
N THR A 493 20.63 -9.77 -19.70
CA THR A 493 20.01 -8.47 -19.32
C THR A 493 18.77 -8.58 -18.43
N GLU A 494 18.25 -9.79 -18.18
CA GLU A 494 17.04 -10.04 -17.36
C GLU A 494 17.11 -9.44 -15.95
N ARG A 495 18.20 -9.68 -15.22
CA ARG A 495 18.38 -9.17 -13.85
C ARG A 495 18.48 -7.64 -13.80
N PRO A 496 19.34 -6.97 -14.61
CA PRO A 496 19.30 -5.51 -14.76
C PRO A 496 17.90 -4.97 -15.11
N LEU A 497 17.18 -5.61 -16.03
CA LEU A 497 15.84 -5.19 -16.43
C LEU A 497 14.82 -5.31 -15.28
N SER A 498 14.87 -6.42 -14.52
CA SER A 498 14.07 -6.62 -13.30
C SER A 498 14.37 -5.58 -12.22
N ALA A 499 15.64 -5.21 -12.03
CA ALA A 499 16.03 -4.14 -11.12
C ALA A 499 15.49 -2.76 -11.58
N VAL A 500 15.54 -2.45 -12.88
CA VAL A 500 14.94 -1.23 -13.44
C VAL A 500 13.44 -1.17 -13.17
N PHE A 501 12.68 -2.24 -13.42
CA PHE A 501 11.24 -2.28 -13.11
C PHE A 501 10.94 -2.14 -11.60
N ARG A 502 11.72 -2.78 -10.73
CA ARG A 502 11.60 -2.62 -9.26
C ARG A 502 11.88 -1.19 -8.81
N GLY A 503 12.89 -0.54 -9.36
CA GLY A 503 13.20 0.88 -9.08
C GLY A 503 12.12 1.85 -9.56
N HIS A 504 11.45 1.56 -10.68
CA HIS A 504 10.30 2.35 -11.13
C HIS A 504 9.08 2.19 -10.20
N PHE A 505 8.84 0.97 -9.68
CA PHE A 505 7.73 0.69 -8.76
C PHE A 505 7.96 1.29 -7.36
N TYR A 506 8.97 0.79 -6.63
CA TYR A 506 9.23 1.10 -5.23
C TYR A 506 9.97 2.44 -5.03
N GLY A 507 10.58 2.96 -6.09
CA GLY A 507 11.23 4.26 -6.09
C GLY A 507 10.33 5.36 -6.64
N VAL A 508 10.42 5.60 -7.95
CA VAL A 508 9.80 6.79 -8.57
C VAL A 508 8.27 6.79 -8.43
N GLY A 509 7.61 5.67 -8.73
CA GLY A 509 6.16 5.53 -8.58
C GLY A 509 5.70 5.72 -7.13
N ALA A 510 6.29 4.96 -6.19
CA ALA A 510 5.94 5.08 -4.78
C ALA A 510 6.23 6.47 -4.19
N SER A 511 7.29 7.15 -4.64
CA SER A 511 7.58 8.53 -4.21
C SER A 511 6.49 9.51 -4.65
N LEU A 512 6.08 9.48 -5.92
CA LEU A 512 5.04 10.36 -6.46
C LEU A 512 3.67 10.10 -5.82
N GLY A 513 3.30 8.82 -5.63
CA GLY A 513 2.05 8.48 -4.94
C GLY A 513 2.04 8.91 -3.46
N SER A 514 3.20 8.86 -2.80
CA SER A 514 3.36 9.40 -1.43
C SER A 514 3.16 10.92 -1.39
N PHE A 515 3.84 11.66 -2.27
CA PHE A 515 3.72 13.13 -2.35
C PHE A 515 2.28 13.55 -2.67
N VAL A 516 1.72 13.07 -3.78
CA VAL A 516 0.39 13.48 -4.26
C VAL A 516 -0.71 13.03 -3.28
N GLY A 517 -0.61 11.82 -2.73
CA GLY A 517 -1.58 11.31 -1.76
C GLY A 517 -1.69 12.19 -0.52
N GLY A 518 -0.56 12.68 0.01
CA GLY A 518 -0.55 13.57 1.17
C GLY A 518 -1.31 14.88 0.95
N PHE A 519 -1.16 15.50 -0.22
CA PHE A 519 -1.90 16.72 -0.58
C PHE A 519 -3.39 16.44 -0.84
N VAL A 520 -3.74 15.35 -1.55
CA VAL A 520 -5.15 15.01 -1.83
C VAL A 520 -5.93 14.71 -0.56
N VAL A 521 -5.33 14.01 0.41
CA VAL A 521 -5.97 13.73 1.72
C VAL A 521 -6.21 15.01 2.52
N MET A 522 -5.33 16.00 2.42
CA MET A 522 -5.46 17.29 3.12
C MET A 522 -6.55 18.19 2.54
N HIS A 523 -6.68 18.25 1.21
CA HIS A 523 -7.62 19.13 0.53
C HIS A 523 -9.00 18.52 0.29
N PHE A 524 -9.11 17.18 0.31
CA PHE A 524 -10.36 16.46 0.05
C PHE A 524 -10.63 15.41 1.14
N SER A 525 -10.32 14.14 0.89
CA SER A 525 -10.45 13.05 1.86
C SER A 525 -9.74 11.78 1.39
N LEU A 526 -9.62 10.80 2.29
CA LEU A 526 -9.12 9.45 1.99
C LEU A 526 -9.98 8.73 0.92
N ALA A 527 -11.30 8.90 0.95
CA ALA A 527 -12.20 8.34 -0.06
C ALA A 527 -11.95 8.94 -1.45
N VAL A 528 -11.79 10.27 -1.56
CA VAL A 528 -11.48 10.95 -2.82
C VAL A 528 -10.12 10.52 -3.37
N LEU A 529 -9.12 10.30 -2.51
CA LEU A 529 -7.84 9.73 -2.92
C LEU A 529 -8.03 8.35 -3.59
N TYR A 530 -8.70 7.40 -2.93
CA TYR A 530 -8.87 6.06 -3.49
C TYR A 530 -9.74 6.04 -4.76
N GLN A 531 -10.78 6.88 -4.83
CA GLN A 531 -11.56 7.09 -6.06
C GLN A 531 -10.70 7.61 -7.21
N SER A 532 -9.86 8.63 -6.97
CA SER A 532 -9.00 9.20 -8.01
C SER A 532 -7.98 8.20 -8.53
N CYS A 533 -7.35 7.41 -7.65
CA CYS A 533 -6.46 6.32 -8.05
C CYS A 533 -7.20 5.24 -8.87
N CYS A 534 -8.42 4.87 -8.47
CA CYS A 534 -9.24 3.91 -9.22
C CYS A 534 -9.55 4.40 -10.64
N VAL A 535 -10.03 5.64 -10.80
CA VAL A 535 -10.34 6.23 -12.11
C VAL A 535 -9.09 6.30 -12.99
N VAL A 536 -7.94 6.73 -12.45
CA VAL A 536 -6.67 6.76 -13.19
C VAL A 536 -6.24 5.37 -13.65
N LEU A 537 -6.35 4.34 -12.79
CA LEU A 537 -6.01 2.97 -13.16
C LEU A 537 -6.97 2.36 -14.19
N LEU A 538 -8.27 2.67 -14.14
CA LEU A 538 -9.25 2.19 -15.13
C LEU A 538 -9.07 2.85 -16.50
N LEU A 539 -8.83 4.17 -16.52
CA LEU A 539 -8.46 4.89 -17.75
C LEU A 539 -7.16 4.34 -18.33
N TRP A 540 -6.15 4.12 -17.50
CA TRP A 540 -4.88 3.54 -17.93
C TRP A 540 -5.01 2.08 -18.39
N LEU A 541 -5.88 1.27 -17.78
CA LEU A 541 -6.19 -0.09 -18.22
C LEU A 541 -6.82 -0.09 -19.63
N ALA A 542 -7.78 0.82 -19.88
CA ALA A 542 -8.38 0.98 -21.20
C ALA A 542 -7.35 1.43 -22.26
N LEU A 543 -6.47 2.38 -21.92
CA LEU A 543 -5.38 2.82 -22.79
C LEU A 543 -4.36 1.69 -23.06
N PHE A 544 -3.93 0.96 -22.03
CA PHE A 544 -3.00 -0.16 -22.13
C PHE A 544 -3.54 -1.28 -23.04
N LEU A 545 -4.80 -1.69 -22.84
CA LEU A 545 -5.45 -2.68 -23.70
C LEU A 545 -5.62 -2.18 -25.14
N SER A 546 -5.97 -0.90 -25.32
CA SER A 546 -6.02 -0.27 -26.64
C SER A 546 -4.66 -0.33 -27.34
N ILE A 547 -3.58 0.15 -26.71
CA ILE A 547 -2.22 0.14 -27.28
C ILE A 547 -1.75 -1.29 -27.59
N GLN A 548 -1.94 -2.23 -26.67
CA GLN A 548 -1.54 -3.64 -26.87
C GLN A 548 -2.37 -4.34 -27.97
N SER A 549 -3.60 -3.89 -28.24
CA SER A 549 -4.39 -4.37 -29.41
C SER A 549 -3.98 -3.75 -30.75
N ARG A 550 -3.24 -2.63 -30.74
CA ARG A 550 -2.71 -1.96 -31.94
C ARG A 550 -1.29 -2.40 -32.28
N LEU A 551 -0.50 -2.80 -31.28
CA LEU A 551 0.82 -3.39 -31.49
C LEU A 551 0.66 -4.74 -32.21
N PRO A 552 1.43 -5.00 -33.29
CA PRO A 552 1.29 -6.26 -34.03
C PRO A 552 1.55 -7.46 -33.13
N GLN A 553 0.71 -8.47 -33.25
CA GLN A 553 0.86 -9.72 -32.52
C GLN A 553 2.12 -10.43 -33.01
N GLU A 554 3.09 -10.65 -32.11
CA GLU A 554 4.30 -11.38 -32.42
C GLU A 554 3.94 -12.77 -32.96
N ARG A 555 4.33 -13.02 -34.21
CA ARG A 555 4.53 -14.39 -34.68
C ARG A 555 5.60 -14.99 -33.79
N THR A 556 5.21 -15.96 -32.96
CA THR A 556 6.16 -16.76 -32.20
C THR A 556 7.10 -17.44 -33.20
N ILE A 557 8.33 -16.94 -33.29
CA ILE A 557 9.39 -17.59 -34.04
C ILE A 557 9.66 -18.90 -33.32
N ASN A 558 9.11 -19.99 -33.84
CA ASN A 558 9.45 -21.31 -33.34
C ASN A 558 10.92 -21.53 -33.68
N HIS A 559 11.80 -21.36 -32.69
CA HIS A 559 13.22 -21.69 -32.84
C HIS A 559 13.39 -23.18 -33.18
N SER A 560 12.45 -24.05 -32.79
CA SER A 560 12.36 -25.44 -33.27
C SER A 560 12.05 -25.58 -34.76
N LYS A 561 11.47 -24.57 -35.42
CA LYS A 561 11.35 -24.52 -36.90
C LYS A 561 12.58 -23.91 -37.56
N LEU A 562 13.25 -22.93 -36.95
CA LEU A 562 14.53 -22.43 -37.47
C LEU A 562 15.59 -23.53 -37.40
N LEU A 563 15.80 -24.14 -36.23
CA LEU A 563 16.74 -25.24 -36.04
C LEU A 563 16.39 -26.49 -36.87
N ALA A 564 15.10 -26.74 -37.18
CA ALA A 564 14.72 -27.83 -38.08
C ALA A 564 14.91 -27.48 -39.57
N VAL A 565 14.90 -26.20 -39.94
CA VAL A 565 15.25 -25.73 -41.30
C VAL A 565 16.76 -25.68 -41.48
N GLU A 566 17.50 -25.15 -40.51
CA GLU A 566 18.97 -25.24 -40.51
C GLU A 566 19.41 -26.70 -40.53
N ALA A 567 18.81 -27.58 -39.73
CA ALA A 567 19.12 -29.01 -39.76
C ALA A 567 18.69 -29.72 -41.05
N SER A 568 17.64 -29.28 -41.77
CA SER A 568 17.31 -29.85 -43.09
C SER A 568 18.29 -29.37 -44.16
N ASP A 569 18.61 -28.08 -44.14
CA ASP A 569 19.45 -27.44 -45.16
C ASP A 569 20.93 -27.87 -45.00
N THR A 570 21.37 -28.24 -43.79
CA THR A 570 22.66 -28.93 -43.55
C THR A 570 22.62 -30.45 -43.72
N SER A 571 21.45 -31.08 -43.90
CA SER A 571 21.37 -32.54 -44.03
C SER A 571 21.81 -33.05 -45.42
N ASP A 572 21.59 -32.25 -46.46
CA ASP A 572 21.86 -32.63 -47.86
C ASP A 572 23.20 -32.09 -48.41
N SER A 573 24.01 -31.42 -47.58
CA SER A 573 25.38 -31.03 -47.96
C SER A 573 26.40 -31.05 -46.81
N GLU A 574 27.62 -31.52 -47.12
CA GLU A 574 28.85 -31.31 -46.33
C GLU A 574 29.04 -32.04 -44.98
N GLN A 575 28.51 -33.26 -44.81
CA GLN A 575 28.88 -34.14 -43.67
C GLN A 575 30.38 -34.57 -43.63
N GLY A 576 31.20 -34.11 -44.58
CA GLY A 576 32.66 -34.27 -44.58
C GLY A 576 33.42 -33.12 -43.90
N THR A 577 32.94 -31.89 -44.01
CA THR A 577 33.75 -30.67 -43.76
C THR A 577 33.86 -30.34 -42.26
N GLU A 578 32.82 -30.61 -41.47
CA GLU A 578 32.84 -30.39 -40.01
C GLU A 578 33.84 -31.31 -39.27
N ARG A 579 34.22 -32.46 -39.84
CA ARG A 579 35.26 -33.30 -39.26
C ARG A 579 36.66 -32.75 -39.54
N ASP A 580 36.86 -32.14 -40.70
CA ASP A 580 38.18 -31.68 -41.13
C ASP A 580 38.63 -30.42 -40.38
N TRP A 581 37.72 -29.47 -40.11
CA TRP A 581 38.06 -28.28 -39.31
C TRP A 581 38.49 -28.63 -37.87
N LEU A 582 37.83 -29.62 -37.26
CA LEU A 582 38.10 -30.06 -35.89
C LEU A 582 39.43 -30.83 -35.79
N VAL A 583 39.73 -31.67 -36.78
CA VAL A 583 41.04 -32.35 -36.91
C VAL A 583 42.15 -31.35 -37.19
N LYS A 584 41.88 -30.27 -37.93
CA LYS A 584 42.83 -29.20 -38.21
C LYS A 584 43.11 -28.35 -36.96
N ALA A 585 42.09 -27.91 -36.25
CA ALA A 585 42.25 -27.16 -35.00
C ALA A 585 43.08 -27.92 -33.94
N MET A 586 42.80 -29.22 -33.73
CA MET A 586 43.60 -30.06 -32.81
C MET A 586 45.05 -30.27 -33.29
N ARG A 587 45.31 -30.21 -34.60
CA ARG A 587 46.67 -30.30 -35.15
C ARG A 587 47.43 -29.00 -34.93
N ASP A 588 46.77 -27.87 -35.17
CA ASP A 588 47.38 -26.54 -35.08
C ASP A 588 47.80 -26.25 -33.62
N GLU A 589 46.98 -26.57 -32.60
CA GLU A 589 47.35 -26.48 -31.16
C GLU A 589 48.59 -27.34 -30.77
N HIS A 590 48.86 -28.44 -31.47
CA HIS A 590 50.03 -29.28 -31.20
C HIS A 590 51.34 -28.74 -31.82
N SER A 591 51.26 -27.70 -32.66
CA SER A 591 52.43 -27.08 -33.32
C SER A 591 53.19 -26.15 -32.36
N ASP A 592 52.47 -25.35 -31.58
CA ASP A 592 53.01 -24.25 -30.77
C ASP A 592 53.84 -24.69 -29.55
N TRP A 593 53.99 -26.00 -29.33
CA TRP A 593 54.80 -26.57 -28.24
C TRP A 593 56.21 -27.04 -28.67
N ARG A 594 56.69 -26.65 -29.85
CA ARG A 594 58.09 -26.85 -30.29
C ARG A 594 58.66 -25.63 -31.03
N GLY A 595 58.93 -24.57 -30.26
CA GLY A 595 59.81 -23.44 -30.63
C GLY A 595 60.92 -23.29 -29.60
#